data_AF-A0A2E6Z2W9-F1
#
_entry.id   AF-A0A2E6Z2W9-F1
#
_cell.length_a   1.000
_cell.length_b   1.000
_cell.length_c   1.000
_cell.angle_alpha   90.00
_cell.angle_beta   90.00
_cell.angle_gamma   90.00
#
_symmetry.space_group_name_H-M   'P 1'
#
loop_
_entity.id
_entity.type
_entity.pdbx_description
1 polymer ?
#
loop_
_entity_poly.entity_id
_entity_poly.type
_entity_poly.pdbx_seq_one_letter_code
_entity_poly.pdbx_strand_id
1 'polypeptide(L)'
;MIENLTNILTDFLAISTLIGLIVSIFLIILFFLKKTKKLPSFTETSLLKNITKVSLPSAWFISAISMVTSLYYSEVAGYEACTFCWYERIAMYPLVIILGIASWRDDFKIKIYALPIATLGMLISIYHYQLQLFPNQSAVSCNSSGSSVSCTGTWILEFGFISIPFMAFTGFLLIISLLLLTDRIR
;
A
#
# COMPACT_ATOMS: atom_id res chain seq x y z
N MET A 1 -0.55 -23.71 16.36
CA MET A 1 -1.15 -22.47 16.94
C MET A 1 -0.77 -21.26 16.11
N ILE A 2 0.52 -21.04 15.84
CA ILE A 2 1.02 -19.93 15.00
C ILE A 2 0.46 -20.02 13.57
N GLU A 3 0.49 -21.20 12.93
CA GLU A 3 -0.10 -21.40 11.58
C GLU A 3 -1.59 -21.04 11.49
N ASN A 4 -2.36 -21.36 12.53
CA ASN A 4 -3.79 -21.04 12.55
C ASN A 4 -4.02 -19.53 12.71
N LEU A 5 -3.17 -18.86 13.49
CA LEU A 5 -3.20 -17.41 13.66
C LEU A 5 -2.74 -16.69 12.39
N THR A 6 -1.71 -17.19 11.70
CA THR A 6 -1.23 -16.62 10.43
C THR A 6 -2.31 -16.73 9.36
N ASN A 7 -3.01 -17.86 9.26
CA ASN A 7 -4.10 -18.05 8.28
C ASN A 7 -5.28 -17.10 8.55
N ILE A 8 -5.71 -16.97 9.81
CA ILE A 8 -6.77 -16.01 10.17
C ILE A 8 -6.35 -14.57 9.84
N LEU A 9 -5.09 -14.23 10.09
CA LEU A 9 -4.54 -12.92 9.80
C LEU A 9 -4.43 -12.67 8.28
N THR A 10 -3.97 -13.64 7.50
CA THR A 10 -3.90 -13.54 6.03
C THR A 10 -5.28 -13.37 5.42
N ASP A 11 -6.28 -14.12 5.89
CA ASP A 11 -7.67 -14.03 5.40
C ASP A 11 -8.25 -12.64 5.69
N PHE A 12 -8.07 -12.15 6.91
CA PHE A 12 -8.53 -10.82 7.30
C PHE A 12 -7.85 -9.72 6.47
N LEU A 13 -6.55 -9.85 6.22
CA LEU A 13 -5.81 -8.92 5.37
C LEU A 13 -6.29 -9.00 3.92
N ALA A 14 -6.53 -10.20 3.39
CA ALA A 14 -7.04 -10.39 2.04
C ALA A 14 -8.40 -9.71 1.86
N ILE A 15 -9.35 -9.89 2.78
CA ILE A 15 -10.64 -9.19 2.75
C ILE A 15 -10.44 -7.67 2.83
N SER A 16 -9.54 -7.21 3.70
CA SER A 16 -9.20 -5.80 3.84
C SER A 16 -8.62 -5.21 2.56
N THR A 17 -7.86 -5.99 1.77
CA THR A 17 -7.34 -5.52 0.48
C THR A 17 -8.43 -5.29 -0.56
N LEU A 18 -9.45 -6.14 -0.61
CA LEU A 18 -10.59 -5.99 -1.52
C LEU A 18 -11.38 -4.73 -1.18
N ILE A 19 -11.67 -4.52 0.11
CA ILE A 19 -12.31 -3.29 0.60
C ILE A 19 -11.42 -2.07 0.27
N GLY A 20 -10.12 -2.20 0.50
CA GLY A 20 -9.14 -1.16 0.19
C GLY A 20 -9.11 -0.75 -1.27
N LEU A 21 -9.20 -1.72 -2.19
CA LEU A 21 -9.31 -1.44 -3.63
C LEU A 21 -10.59 -0.67 -3.96
N ILE A 22 -11.74 -1.08 -3.44
CA ILE A 22 -13.01 -0.38 -3.67
C ILE A 22 -12.93 1.06 -3.15
N VAL A 23 -12.41 1.25 -1.94
CA VAL A 23 -12.21 2.57 -1.32
C VAL A 23 -11.27 3.42 -2.17
N SER A 24 -10.14 2.87 -2.60
CA SER A 24 -9.18 3.62 -3.41
C SER A 24 -9.74 4.05 -4.77
N ILE A 25 -10.50 3.19 -5.45
CA ILE A 25 -11.18 3.50 -6.71
C ILE A 25 -12.19 4.63 -6.48
N PHE A 26 -12.98 4.54 -5.41
CA PHE A 26 -13.92 5.59 -5.03
C PHE A 26 -13.21 6.94 -4.78
N LEU A 27 -12.10 6.94 -4.04
CA LEU A 27 -11.31 8.16 -3.77
C LEU A 27 -10.70 8.74 -5.06
N ILE A 28 -10.20 7.89 -5.96
CA ILE A 28 -9.67 8.31 -7.26
C ILE A 28 -10.78 8.89 -8.14
N ILE A 29 -11.97 8.27 -8.18
CA ILE A 29 -13.13 8.81 -8.89
C ILE A 29 -13.51 10.18 -8.33
N LEU A 30 -13.59 10.33 -7.00
CA LEU A 30 -13.84 11.61 -6.36
C LEU A 30 -12.79 12.67 -6.75
N PHE A 31 -11.52 12.30 -6.80
CA PHE A 31 -10.44 13.18 -7.26
C PHE A 31 -10.66 13.65 -8.71
N PHE A 32 -11.01 12.74 -9.62
CA PHE A 32 -11.32 13.09 -11.02
C PHE A 32 -12.58 13.94 -11.15
N LEU A 33 -13.64 13.65 -10.39
CA LEU A 33 -14.88 14.44 -10.36
C LEU A 33 -14.64 15.87 -9.85
N LYS A 34 -13.79 16.02 -8.82
CA LYS A 34 -13.30 17.32 -8.33
C LYS A 34 -12.50 18.04 -9.42
N LYS A 35 -11.52 17.36 -10.04
CA LYS A 35 -10.66 17.94 -11.08
C LYS A 35 -11.44 18.40 -12.31
N THR A 36 -12.49 17.66 -12.69
CA THR A 36 -13.36 17.99 -13.83
C THR A 36 -14.43 19.04 -13.50
N LYS A 37 -14.46 19.59 -12.26
CA LYS A 37 -15.50 20.51 -11.75
C LYS A 37 -16.93 19.99 -11.96
N LYS A 38 -17.09 18.68 -12.09
CA LYS A 38 -18.39 18.03 -12.35
C LYS A 38 -19.15 17.76 -11.03
N LEU A 39 -18.51 18.05 -9.91
CA LEU A 39 -19.10 17.88 -8.58
C LEU A 39 -20.03 19.07 -8.25
N PRO A 40 -21.24 18.83 -7.72
CA PRO A 40 -22.11 19.91 -7.27
C PRO A 40 -21.50 20.68 -6.10
N SER A 41 -21.59 22.01 -6.14
CA SER A 41 -20.93 22.94 -5.21
C SER A 41 -21.26 22.70 -3.73
N PHE A 42 -22.44 22.16 -3.43
CA PHE A 42 -22.86 21.83 -2.07
C PHE A 42 -22.18 20.55 -1.53
N THR A 43 -22.10 19.51 -2.36
CA THR A 43 -21.48 18.22 -1.99
C THR A 43 -19.96 18.34 -1.92
N GLU A 44 -19.38 19.23 -2.73
CA GLU A 44 -17.94 19.54 -2.76
C GLU A 44 -17.43 20.08 -1.41
N THR A 45 -18.24 20.87 -0.68
CA THR A 45 -17.75 21.56 0.53
C THR A 45 -17.86 20.75 1.82
N SER A 46 -18.82 19.83 1.93
CA SER A 46 -19.04 19.05 3.17
C SER A 46 -18.31 17.70 3.16
N LEU A 47 -18.47 16.89 2.11
CA LEU A 47 -17.87 15.56 2.05
C LEU A 47 -16.35 15.61 1.85
N LEU A 48 -15.86 16.40 0.89
CA LEU A 48 -14.41 16.49 0.65
C LEU A 48 -13.69 17.07 1.86
N LYS A 49 -14.30 18.02 2.58
CA LYS A 49 -13.73 18.61 3.81
C LYS A 49 -13.56 17.60 4.94
N ASN A 50 -14.52 16.69 5.12
CA ASN A 50 -14.38 15.61 6.09
C ASN A 50 -13.31 14.60 5.66
N ILE A 51 -13.27 14.25 4.37
CA ILE A 51 -12.29 13.30 3.82
C ILE A 51 -10.87 13.87 3.91
N THR A 52 -10.64 15.12 3.52
CA THR A 52 -9.31 15.75 3.58
C THR A 52 -8.79 15.94 5.01
N LYS A 53 -9.70 16.12 5.98
CA LYS A 53 -9.32 16.20 7.40
C LYS A 53 -8.81 14.86 7.93
N VAL A 54 -9.39 13.76 7.45
CA VAL A 54 -9.07 12.41 7.93
C VAL A 54 -8.02 11.72 7.02
N SER A 55 -7.69 12.27 5.85
CA SER A 55 -6.83 11.61 4.86
C SER A 55 -5.40 11.37 5.34
N LEU A 56 -4.76 12.36 5.97
CA LEU A 56 -3.39 12.24 6.48
C LEU A 56 -3.28 11.22 7.63
N PRO A 57 -4.12 11.28 8.69
CA PRO A 57 -4.12 10.26 9.74
C PRO A 57 -4.38 8.85 9.20
N SER A 58 -5.33 8.70 8.27
CA SER A 58 -5.63 7.40 7.66
C SER A 58 -4.46 6.87 6.83
N ALA A 59 -3.79 7.72 6.05
CA ALA A 59 -2.63 7.31 5.26
C ALA A 59 -1.47 6.84 6.16
N TRP A 60 -1.26 7.52 7.29
CA TRP A 60 -0.29 7.08 8.30
C TRP A 60 -0.69 5.75 8.95
N PHE A 61 -1.96 5.58 9.32
CA PHE A 61 -2.42 4.36 9.96
C PHE A 61 -2.28 3.15 9.04
N ILE A 62 -2.59 3.31 7.75
CA ILE A 62 -2.40 2.27 6.72
C ILE A 62 -0.92 1.89 6.60
N SER A 63 -0.02 2.88 6.49
CA SER A 63 1.42 2.57 6.37
C SER A 63 1.98 1.90 7.63
N ALA A 64 1.52 2.31 8.81
CA ALA A 64 1.92 1.70 10.09
C ALA A 64 1.46 0.25 10.19
N ILE A 65 0.20 -0.05 9.84
CA ILE A 65 -0.32 -1.42 9.81
C ILE A 65 0.46 -2.26 8.79
N SER A 66 0.70 -1.73 7.58
CA SER A 66 1.49 -2.45 6.57
C SER A 66 2.89 -2.80 7.06
N MET A 67 3.55 -1.87 7.79
CA MET A 67 4.86 -2.12 8.39
C MET A 67 4.80 -3.23 9.45
N VAL A 68 3.86 -3.15 10.40
CA VAL A 68 3.69 -4.14 11.48
C VAL A 68 3.38 -5.52 10.90
N THR A 69 2.45 -5.60 9.96
CA THR A 69 2.08 -6.83 9.27
C THR A 69 3.27 -7.43 8.54
N SER A 70 4.05 -6.61 7.82
CA SER A 70 5.26 -7.08 7.15
C SER A 70 6.27 -7.65 8.12
N LEU A 71 6.43 -7.04 9.30
CA LEU A 71 7.37 -7.49 10.33
C LEU A 71 6.89 -8.78 11.01
N TYR A 72 5.58 -8.91 11.26
CA TYR A 72 4.97 -10.14 11.79
C TYR A 72 5.24 -11.35 10.89
N TYR A 73 5.10 -11.19 9.57
CA TYR A 73 5.36 -12.29 8.64
C TYR A 73 6.82 -12.77 8.66
N SER A 74 7.79 -11.90 8.87
CA SER A 74 9.21 -12.31 8.92
C SER A 74 9.64 -12.84 10.27
N GLU A 75 9.30 -12.15 11.36
CA GLU A 75 9.81 -12.50 12.69
C GLU A 75 9.01 -13.62 13.37
N VAL A 76 7.70 -13.69 13.12
CA VAL A 76 6.80 -14.62 13.81
C VAL A 76 6.41 -15.79 12.93
N ALA A 77 6.01 -15.53 11.68
CA ALA A 77 5.60 -16.58 10.76
C ALA A 77 6.78 -17.25 10.04
N GLY A 78 7.99 -16.69 10.14
CA GLY A 78 9.21 -17.25 9.54
C GLY A 78 9.28 -17.15 8.02
N TYR A 79 8.48 -16.27 7.39
CA TYR A 79 8.57 -16.03 5.95
C TYR A 79 9.79 -15.15 5.64
N GLU A 80 10.80 -15.76 5.04
CA GLU A 80 11.98 -15.06 4.54
C GLU A 80 11.61 -14.09 3.39
N ALA A 81 11.96 -12.82 3.55
CA ALA A 81 11.69 -11.79 2.57
C ALA A 81 12.64 -11.92 1.37
N CYS A 82 12.08 -11.93 0.16
CA CYS A 82 12.85 -11.89 -1.07
C CYS A 82 13.41 -10.47 -1.34
N THR A 83 14.27 -10.32 -2.35
CA THR A 83 14.89 -9.03 -2.70
C THR A 83 13.86 -7.97 -3.09
N PHE A 84 12.79 -8.34 -3.81
CA PHE A 84 11.70 -7.42 -4.15
C PHE A 84 10.87 -7.01 -2.93
N CYS A 85 10.58 -7.93 -2.00
CA CYS A 85 9.95 -7.59 -0.72
C CYS A 85 10.79 -6.58 0.09
N TRP A 86 12.12 -6.68 0.03
CA TRP A 86 13.01 -5.69 0.65
C TRP A 86 12.88 -4.31 0.02
N TYR A 87 12.80 -4.22 -1.32
CA TYR A 87 12.55 -2.95 -1.98
C TYR A 87 11.19 -2.35 -1.62
N GLU A 88 10.14 -3.16 -1.49
CA GLU A 88 8.82 -2.73 -1.00
C GLU A 88 8.90 -2.19 0.44
N ARG A 89 9.67 -2.85 1.33
CA ARG A 89 9.90 -2.37 2.70
C ARG A 89 10.64 -1.03 2.74
N ILE A 90 11.69 -0.87 1.93
CA ILE A 90 12.45 0.38 1.82
C ILE A 90 11.55 1.53 1.36
N ALA A 91 10.55 1.26 0.51
CA ALA A 91 9.57 2.27 0.11
C ALA A 91 8.53 2.55 1.21
N MET A 92 8.04 1.51 1.91
CA MET A 92 6.94 1.64 2.88
C MET A 92 7.39 2.22 4.24
N TYR A 93 8.53 1.80 4.78
CA TYR A 93 8.93 2.15 6.15
C TYR A 93 9.19 3.65 6.34
N PRO A 94 9.87 4.37 5.41
CA PRO A 94 10.00 5.82 5.50
C PRO A 94 8.67 6.56 5.48
N LEU A 95 7.66 6.03 4.76
CA LEU A 95 6.33 6.64 4.71
C LEU A 95 5.65 6.65 6.09
N VAL A 96 5.90 5.66 6.94
CA VAL A 96 5.36 5.65 8.32
C VAL A 96 5.86 6.86 9.11
N ILE A 97 7.15 7.17 9.00
CA ILE A 97 7.75 8.30 9.71
C ILE A 97 7.28 9.63 9.10
N ILE A 98 7.36 9.75 7.77
CA ILE A 98 7.03 10.96 7.03
C ILE A 98 5.55 11.33 7.21
N LEU A 99 4.64 10.37 7.03
CA LEU A 99 3.20 10.60 7.20
C LEU A 99 2.83 10.78 8.67
N GLY A 100 3.53 10.14 9.60
CA GLY A 100 3.30 10.32 11.04
C GLY A 100 3.61 11.73 11.51
N ILE A 101 4.75 12.27 11.10
CA ILE A 101 5.12 13.67 11.40
C ILE A 101 4.13 14.64 10.75
N ALA A 102 3.76 14.39 9.50
CA ALA A 102 2.81 15.25 8.80
C ALA A 102 1.40 15.18 9.39
N SER A 103 0.95 14.02 9.86
CA SER A 103 -0.32 13.86 10.55
C SER A 103 -0.32 14.56 11.91
N TRP A 104 0.81 14.61 12.61
CA TRP A 104 0.91 15.36 13.87
C TRP A 104 0.90 16.87 13.64
N ARG A 105 1.59 17.34 12.59
CA ARG A 105 1.76 18.77 12.29
C ARG A 105 0.68 19.36 11.38
N ASP A 106 -0.28 18.54 10.93
CA ASP A 106 -1.24 18.89 9.86
C ASP A 106 -0.56 19.53 8.63
N ASP A 107 0.62 19.00 8.24
CA ASP A 107 1.40 19.54 7.12
C ASP A 107 1.05 18.86 5.79
N PHE A 108 0.10 19.46 5.08
CA PHE A 108 -0.37 19.01 3.77
C PHE A 108 0.68 19.12 2.65
N LYS A 109 1.81 19.83 2.86
CA LYS A 109 2.86 19.96 1.83
C LYS A 109 3.72 18.70 1.73
N ILE A 110 3.66 17.81 2.72
CA ILE A 110 4.44 16.57 2.74
C ILE A 110 4.19 15.67 1.52
N LYS A 111 3.03 15.83 0.87
CA LYS A 111 2.63 15.05 -0.31
C LYS A 111 3.66 15.09 -1.44
N ILE A 112 4.44 16.17 -1.55
CA ILE A 112 5.51 16.32 -2.56
C ILE A 112 6.60 15.24 -2.38
N TYR A 113 6.88 14.83 -1.14
CA TYR A 113 7.88 13.82 -0.82
C TYR A 113 7.28 12.42 -0.70
N ALA A 114 6.09 12.32 -0.08
CA ALA A 114 5.44 11.03 0.15
C ALA A 114 4.93 10.39 -1.15
N LEU A 115 4.41 11.18 -2.10
CA LEU A 115 3.77 10.67 -3.31
C LEU A 115 4.76 9.99 -4.28
N PRO A 116 5.97 10.54 -4.56
CA PRO A 116 6.98 9.84 -5.35
C PRO A 116 7.42 8.50 -4.72
N ILE A 117 7.65 8.48 -3.40
CA ILE A 117 8.08 7.27 -2.68
C ILE A 117 6.99 6.19 -2.76
N ALA A 118 5.73 6.55 -2.48
CA ALA A 118 4.60 5.63 -2.57
C ALA A 118 4.39 5.13 -4.01
N THR A 119 4.59 5.98 -5.02
CA THR A 119 4.45 5.60 -6.44
C THR A 119 5.54 4.60 -6.85
N LEU A 120 6.78 4.79 -6.39
CA LEU A 120 7.86 3.83 -6.63
C LEU A 120 7.56 2.47 -5.98
N GLY A 121 7.11 2.46 -4.71
CA GLY A 121 6.68 1.24 -4.03
C GLY A 121 5.54 0.52 -4.78
N MET A 122 4.56 1.28 -5.28
CA MET A 122 3.48 0.75 -6.11
C MET A 122 4.01 0.09 -7.39
N LEU A 123 4.91 0.74 -8.13
CA LEU A 123 5.49 0.18 -9.35
C LEU A 123 6.28 -1.11 -9.09
N ILE A 124 7.05 -1.15 -8.00
CA ILE A 124 7.81 -2.33 -7.58
C ILE A 124 6.86 -3.50 -7.28
N SER A 125 5.78 -3.25 -6.54
CA SER A 125 4.79 -4.29 -6.19
C SER A 125 4.06 -4.86 -7.42
N ILE A 126 3.75 -4.02 -8.42
CA ILE A 126 3.17 -4.48 -9.70
C ILE A 126 4.14 -5.42 -10.41
N TYR A 127 5.40 -5.01 -10.51
CA TYR A 127 6.43 -5.81 -11.16
C TYR A 127 6.64 -7.15 -10.45
N HIS A 128 6.67 -7.12 -9.11
CA HIS A 128 6.81 -8.33 -8.30
C HIS A 128 5.61 -9.28 -8.45
N TYR A 129 4.38 -8.75 -8.46
CA TYR A 129 3.19 -9.53 -8.73
C TYR A 129 3.24 -10.16 -10.14
N GLN A 130 3.61 -9.39 -11.16
CA GLN A 130 3.79 -9.93 -12.52
C GLN A 130 4.83 -11.06 -12.57
N LEU A 131 5.92 -10.95 -11.81
CA LEU A 131 6.96 -11.97 -11.74
C LEU A 131 6.43 -13.28 -11.13
N GLN A 132 5.51 -13.20 -10.15
CA GLN A 132 4.84 -14.38 -9.59
C GLN A 132 3.91 -15.05 -10.61
N LEU A 133 3.22 -14.29 -11.46
CA LEU A 133 2.37 -14.84 -12.52
C LEU A 133 3.18 -15.48 -13.67
N PHE A 134 4.35 -14.96 -13.99
CA PHE A 134 5.18 -15.42 -15.10
C PHE A 134 6.58 -15.87 -14.64
N PRO A 135 6.69 -17.00 -13.92
CA PRO A 135 7.95 -17.42 -13.31
C PRO A 135 9.06 -17.71 -14.32
N ASN A 136 8.72 -18.04 -15.58
CA ASN A 136 9.70 -18.30 -16.64
C ASN A 136 10.49 -17.07 -17.10
N GLN A 137 10.08 -15.85 -16.70
CA GLN A 137 10.81 -14.61 -17.01
C GLN A 137 11.98 -14.36 -16.03
N SER A 138 12.05 -15.13 -14.93
CA SER A 138 13.03 -14.96 -13.85
C SER A 138 14.48 -15.32 -14.21
N ALA A 139 14.75 -15.84 -15.42
CA ALA A 139 16.11 -15.97 -15.93
C ALA A 139 16.86 -14.61 -16.01
N VAL A 140 16.12 -13.48 -16.02
CA VAL A 140 16.68 -12.11 -16.04
C VAL A 140 16.85 -11.51 -14.64
N SER A 141 16.22 -12.06 -13.60
CA SER A 141 16.43 -11.62 -12.21
C SER A 141 17.64 -12.34 -11.62
N CYS A 142 18.82 -11.76 -11.82
CA CYS A 142 20.08 -12.22 -11.24
C CYS A 142 19.93 -12.62 -9.76
N ASN A 143 20.27 -13.86 -9.44
CA ASN A 143 20.57 -14.38 -8.09
C ASN A 143 21.84 -13.71 -7.49
N SER A 144 21.96 -12.38 -7.56
CA SER A 144 23.17 -11.63 -7.17
C SER A 144 23.01 -10.81 -5.90
N SER A 145 22.04 -11.09 -5.04
CA SER A 145 21.83 -10.31 -3.82
C SER A 145 21.38 -11.17 -2.65
N GLY A 146 22.29 -11.99 -2.08
CA GLY A 146 22.30 -12.44 -0.68
C GLY A 146 21.08 -13.16 -0.06
N SER A 147 19.95 -13.27 -0.75
CA SER A 147 18.71 -13.88 -0.25
C SER A 147 18.60 -15.31 -0.78
N SER A 148 18.47 -16.27 0.14
CA SER A 148 18.31 -17.71 -0.12
C SER A 148 17.00 -18.08 -0.84
N VAL A 149 16.05 -17.15 -0.94
CA VAL A 149 14.66 -17.42 -1.34
C VAL A 149 14.30 -16.82 -2.70
N SER A 150 13.70 -17.64 -3.55
CA SER A 150 13.22 -17.27 -4.88
C SER A 150 12.06 -16.27 -4.81
N CYS A 151 12.16 -15.15 -5.55
CA CYS A 151 11.12 -14.12 -5.65
C CYS A 151 9.85 -14.58 -6.38
N THR A 152 9.92 -15.73 -7.06
CA THR A 152 8.83 -16.39 -7.77
C THR A 152 8.00 -17.32 -6.88
N GLY A 153 8.44 -17.58 -5.63
CA GLY A 153 7.70 -18.41 -4.69
C GLY A 153 6.46 -17.69 -4.15
N THR A 154 5.28 -18.28 -4.32
CA THR A 154 4.03 -17.83 -3.71
C THR A 154 3.82 -18.54 -2.38
N TRP A 155 4.28 -17.91 -1.29
CA TRP A 155 4.11 -18.44 0.07
C TRP A 155 2.67 -18.34 0.59
N ILE A 156 1.96 -17.31 0.14
CA ILE A 156 0.58 -17.00 0.55
C ILE A 156 -0.17 -16.67 -0.73
N LEU A 157 -1.21 -17.44 -1.03
CA LEU A 157 -2.07 -17.27 -2.20
C LEU A 157 -3.53 -17.41 -1.76
N GLU A 158 -4.04 -16.35 -1.15
CA GLU A 158 -5.41 -16.33 -0.65
C GLU A 158 -6.36 -16.02 -1.81
N PHE A 159 -7.52 -16.67 -1.84
CA PHE A 159 -8.49 -16.59 -2.96
C PHE A 159 -7.94 -16.94 -4.36
N GLY A 160 -6.73 -17.50 -4.47
CA GLY A 160 -6.10 -17.88 -5.74
C GLY A 160 -5.47 -16.72 -6.53
N PHE A 161 -5.54 -15.48 -6.05
CA PHE A 161 -4.93 -14.29 -6.69
C PHE A 161 -4.33 -13.29 -5.71
N ILE A 162 -4.72 -13.30 -4.43
CA ILE A 162 -4.22 -12.34 -3.44
C ILE A 162 -2.92 -12.90 -2.87
N SER A 163 -1.81 -12.39 -3.41
CA SER A 163 -0.48 -12.63 -2.87
C SER A 163 0.04 -11.43 -2.06
N ILE A 164 1.12 -11.63 -1.32
CA ILE A 164 1.79 -10.58 -0.52
C ILE A 164 2.06 -9.30 -1.34
N PRO A 165 2.67 -9.35 -2.55
CA PRO A 165 2.89 -8.13 -3.34
C PRO A 165 1.59 -7.47 -3.79
N PHE A 166 0.52 -8.23 -4.03
CA PHE A 166 -0.79 -7.64 -4.30
C PHE A 166 -1.32 -6.87 -3.09
N MET A 167 -1.15 -7.40 -1.87
CA MET A 167 -1.51 -6.67 -0.66
C MET A 167 -0.71 -5.37 -0.51
N ALA A 168 0.61 -5.42 -0.76
CA ALA A 168 1.46 -4.24 -0.75
C ALA A 168 1.03 -3.19 -1.79
N PHE A 169 0.70 -3.63 -3.00
CA PHE A 169 0.16 -2.76 -4.06
C PHE A 169 -1.09 -2.01 -3.60
N THR A 170 -2.06 -2.70 -3.00
CA THR A 170 -3.27 -2.06 -2.49
C THR A 170 -2.99 -1.03 -1.40
N GLY A 171 -2.01 -1.30 -0.52
CA GLY A 171 -1.57 -0.37 0.52
C GLY A 171 -0.98 0.91 -0.06
N PHE A 172 -0.03 0.80 -1.01
CA PHE A 172 0.54 1.97 -1.68
C PHE A 172 -0.50 2.76 -2.46
N LEU A 173 -1.41 2.07 -3.17
CA LEU A 173 -2.44 2.70 -3.96
C LEU A 173 -3.47 3.45 -3.09
N LEU A 174 -3.83 2.89 -1.92
CA LEU A 174 -4.63 3.59 -0.92
C LEU A 174 -3.93 4.86 -0.42
N ILE A 175 -2.65 4.77 -0.03
CA ILE A 175 -1.87 5.93 0.44
C ILE A 175 -1.83 7.01 -0.65
N ILE A 176 -1.56 6.65 -1.90
CA ILE A 176 -1.58 7.59 -3.03
C ILE A 176 -2.95 8.24 -3.19
N SER A 177 -4.03 7.46 -3.17
CA SER A 177 -5.40 7.98 -3.33
C SER A 177 -5.78 8.99 -2.24
N LEU A 178 -5.38 8.74 -0.99
CA LEU A 178 -5.56 9.66 0.13
C LEU A 178 -4.72 10.94 -0.03
N LEU A 179 -3.45 10.80 -0.45
CA LEU A 179 -2.56 11.93 -0.70
C LEU A 179 -3.02 12.81 -1.87
N LEU A 180 -3.67 12.24 -2.90
CA LEU A 180 -4.22 13.00 -4.03
C LEU A 180 -5.38 13.91 -3.62
N LEU A 181 -6.22 13.45 -2.68
CA LEU A 181 -7.33 14.24 -2.14
C LEU A 181 -6.89 15.25 -1.08
N THR A 182 -5.68 15.09 -0.56
CA THR A 182 -5.07 15.95 0.46
C THR A 182 -4.72 17.31 -0.17
N ASP A 183 -5.70 18.21 -0.18
CA ASP A 183 -5.54 19.60 -0.62
C ASP A 183 -5.83 20.58 0.51
N ARG A 184 -5.08 21.68 0.53
CA ARG A 184 -5.37 22.81 1.39
C ARG A 184 -6.71 23.41 0.97
N ILE A 185 -7.76 23.15 1.75
CA ILE A 185 -9.01 23.88 1.63
C ILE A 185 -8.68 25.31 2.05
N ARG A 186 -8.61 26.22 1.07
CA ARG A 186 -8.48 27.65 1.31
C ARG A 186 -9.86 28.26 1.49
#